data_AF-A0A1X7SJC3-F1
#
_entry.id   AF-A0A1X7SJC3-F1
#
_cell.length_a   1.000
_cell.length_b   1.000
_cell.length_c   1.000
_cell.angle_alpha   90.00
_cell.angle_beta   90.00
_cell.angle_gamma   90.00
#
_symmetry.space_group_name_H-M   'P 1'
#
loop_
_entity.id
_entity.type
_entity.pdbx_description
1 polymer ?
#
loop_
_entity_poly.entity_id
_entity_poly.type
_entity_poly.pdbx_seq_one_letter_code
_entity_poly.pdbx_strand_id
1 'polypeptide(L)'
;LILVRWNITEHWSPWNCILLTTDEARAHVKLDDPEKAYSSQFTDKIRQRHILARNYFTQIPGMMEEMSTKVKELPLPRPKERIIVVRQHPQEQQQQELAVDSN
;
A
#
# COMPACT_ATOMS: atom_id res chain seq x y z
N LEU A 1 -0.40 -5.44 -18.04
CA LEU A 1 -0.72 -4.03 -17.70
C LEU A 1 -0.98 -3.96 -16.20
N ILE A 2 -0.60 -2.87 -15.54
CA ILE A 2 -0.82 -2.63 -14.12
C ILE A 2 -1.36 -1.22 -13.90
N LEU A 3 -2.32 -1.10 -12.97
CA LEU A 3 -2.89 0.18 -12.58
C LEU A 3 -2.01 0.76 -11.46
N VAL A 4 -1.53 1.99 -11.64
CA VAL A 4 -0.73 2.71 -10.64
C VAL A 4 -1.32 4.09 -10.38
N ARG A 5 -0.85 4.74 -9.31
CA ARG A 5 -1.20 6.14 -9.02
C ARG A 5 -0.54 7.04 -10.06
N TRP A 6 -1.26 8.06 -10.51
CA TRP A 6 -0.72 9.11 -11.37
C TRP A 6 0.15 10.08 -10.55
N ASN A 7 -0.39 10.64 -9.48
CA ASN A 7 0.34 11.41 -8.49
C ASN A 7 0.54 10.58 -7.23
N ILE A 8 1.80 10.25 -6.93
CA ILE A 8 2.18 9.43 -5.77
C ILE A 8 1.93 10.12 -4.43
N THR A 9 1.76 11.44 -4.42
CA THR A 9 1.47 12.22 -3.20
C THR A 9 -0.02 12.22 -2.85
N GLU A 10 -0.87 11.92 -3.84
CA GLU A 10 -2.31 11.85 -3.67
C GLU A 10 -2.76 10.41 -3.34
N HIS A 11 -3.90 10.32 -2.64
CA HIS A 11 -4.53 9.04 -2.32
C HIS A 11 -4.99 8.31 -3.59
N TRP A 12 -5.20 7.00 -3.46
CA TRP A 12 -5.81 6.22 -4.53
C TRP A 12 -7.24 6.71 -4.81
N SER A 13 -7.52 6.99 -6.07
CA SER A 13 -8.86 7.30 -6.54
C SER A 13 -8.99 6.97 -8.04
N PRO A 14 -10.22 6.84 -8.57
CA PRO A 14 -10.45 6.66 -10.00
C PRO A 14 -9.90 7.79 -10.88
N TRP A 15 -9.68 8.98 -10.29
CA TRP A 15 -9.12 10.16 -10.95
C TRP A 15 -7.66 10.44 -10.56
N ASN A 16 -7.00 9.49 -9.91
CA ASN A 16 -5.57 9.52 -9.63
C ASN A 16 -4.91 8.21 -10.04
N CYS A 17 -5.48 7.49 -11.01
CA CYS A 17 -4.94 6.21 -11.49
C CYS A 17 -4.62 6.23 -12.98
N ILE A 18 -3.62 5.47 -13.39
CA ILE A 18 -3.21 5.28 -14.79
C ILE A 18 -2.84 3.82 -15.05
N LEU A 19 -3.28 3.29 -16.20
CA LEU A 19 -2.98 1.92 -16.62
C LEU A 19 -1.74 1.92 -17.52
N LEU A 20 -0.69 1.23 -17.08
CA LEU A 20 0.61 1.21 -17.75
C LEU A 20 1.10 -0.23 -17.96
N THR A 21 2.10 -0.43 -18.80
CA THR A 21 2.87 -1.68 -18.81
C THR A 21 3.72 -1.79 -17.54
N THR A 22 4.23 -2.98 -17.25
CA THR A 22 5.04 -3.21 -16.04
C THR A 22 6.30 -2.34 -16.03
N ASP A 23 6.94 -2.14 -17.19
CA ASP A 23 8.15 -1.34 -17.30
C ASP A 23 7.86 0.16 -17.20
N GLU A 24 6.81 0.64 -17.86
CA GLU A 24 6.37 2.03 -17.74
C GLU A 24 5.99 2.39 -16.30
N ALA A 25 5.30 1.49 -15.59
CA ALA A 25 4.94 1.72 -14.20
C ALA A 25 6.16 1.77 -13.27
N ARG A 26 7.19 0.94 -13.52
CA ARG A 26 8.46 1.00 -12.77
C ARG A 26 9.19 2.32 -12.98
N ALA A 27 9.10 2.89 -14.18
CA ALA A 27 9.62 4.23 -14.46
C ALA A 27 8.76 5.31 -13.79
N HIS A 28 7.43 5.18 -13.87
CA HIS A 28 6.46 6.14 -13.35
C HIS A 28 6.61 6.39 -11.84
N VAL A 29 6.80 5.33 -11.04
CA VAL A 29 6.94 5.44 -9.57
C VAL A 29 8.17 6.24 -9.14
N LYS A 30 9.16 6.43 -10.03
CA LYS A 30 10.37 7.19 -9.75
C LYS A 30 10.25 8.68 -10.13
N LEU A 31 9.12 9.09 -10.71
CA LEU A 31 8.88 10.47 -11.12
C LEU A 31 8.37 11.28 -9.92
N ASP A 32 8.97 12.45 -9.71
CA ASP A 32 8.49 13.42 -8.72
C ASP A 32 7.23 14.14 -9.23
N ASP A 33 7.25 14.57 -10.50
CA ASP A 33 6.16 15.33 -11.11
C ASP A 33 5.79 14.70 -12.47
N PRO A 34 4.70 13.92 -12.54
CA PRO A 34 4.26 13.28 -13.78
C PRO A 34 3.86 14.32 -14.84
N GLU A 35 3.42 15.54 -14.47
CA GLU A 35 3.02 16.55 -15.45
C GLU A 35 4.20 17.13 -16.24
N LYS A 36 5.40 17.11 -15.65
CA LYS A 36 6.64 17.56 -16.32
C LYS A 36 7.38 16.44 -17.02
N ALA A 37 7.19 15.19 -16.60
CA ALA A 37 7.90 14.04 -17.13
C ALA A 37 7.30 13.51 -18.43
N TYR A 38 5.98 13.55 -18.57
CA TYR A 38 5.28 13.11 -19.78
C TYR A 38 5.10 14.26 -20.78
N SER A 39 4.79 13.91 -22.03
CA SER A 39 4.43 14.92 -23.04
C SER A 39 3.12 15.62 -22.67
N SER A 40 3.00 16.90 -22.99
CA SER A 40 1.80 17.71 -22.72
C SER A 40 0.52 17.09 -23.31
N GLN A 41 0.60 16.58 -24.54
CA GLN A 41 -0.54 15.91 -25.18
C GLN A 41 -1.01 14.67 -24.41
N PHE A 42 -0.10 13.96 -23.74
CA PHE A 42 -0.43 12.80 -22.94
C PHE A 42 -1.02 13.21 -21.59
N THR A 43 -0.39 14.16 -20.90
CA THR A 43 -0.87 14.67 -19.61
C THR A 43 -2.26 15.29 -19.74
N ASP A 44 -2.54 16.01 -20.83
CA ASP A 44 -3.86 16.56 -21.12
C ASP A 44 -4.92 15.46 -21.29
N LYS A 45 -4.59 14.37 -22.01
CA LYS A 45 -5.50 13.22 -22.14
C LYS A 45 -5.79 12.58 -20.78
N ILE A 46 -4.76 12.38 -19.96
CA ILE A 46 -4.92 11.81 -18.61
C ILE A 46 -5.79 12.72 -17.74
N ARG A 47 -5.52 14.03 -17.73
CA ARG A 47 -6.31 15.03 -17.01
C ARG A 47 -7.79 14.99 -17.41
N GLN A 48 -8.10 14.93 -18.71
CA GLN A 48 -9.49 14.81 -19.17
C GLN A 48 -10.16 13.52 -18.65
N ARG A 49 -9.45 12.39 -18.68
CA ARG A 49 -9.98 11.11 -18.15
C ARG A 49 -10.21 11.17 -16.65
N HIS A 50 -9.31 11.81 -15.91
CA HIS A 50 -9.45 12.01 -14.46
C HIS A 50 -10.61 12.94 -14.11
N ILE A 51 -10.82 14.04 -14.85
CA ILE A 51 -11.98 14.92 -14.67
C ILE A 51 -13.29 14.14 -14.90
N LEU A 52 -13.36 13.36 -15.98
CA LEU A 52 -14.53 12.53 -16.26
C LEU A 52 -14.77 11.48 -15.18
N ALA A 53 -13.72 10.80 -14.72
CA ALA A 53 -13.80 9.84 -13.63
C ALA A 53 -14.29 10.50 -12.35
N ARG A 54 -13.73 11.65 -11.97
CA ARG A 54 -14.16 12.40 -10.80
C ARG A 54 -15.66 12.74 -10.89
N ASN A 55 -16.09 13.37 -11.98
CA ASN A 55 -17.48 13.75 -12.18
C ASN A 55 -18.43 12.54 -12.13
N TYR A 56 -18.04 11.40 -12.70
CA TYR A 56 -18.85 10.19 -12.68
C TYR A 56 -18.91 9.55 -11.29
N PHE A 57 -17.75 9.27 -10.68
CA PHE A 57 -17.68 8.53 -9.42
C PHE A 57 -18.15 9.37 -8.21
N THR A 58 -18.03 10.69 -8.24
CA THR A 58 -18.56 11.53 -7.15
C THR A 58 -20.09 11.57 -7.11
N GLN A 59 -20.77 11.28 -8.23
CA GLN A 59 -22.23 11.21 -8.27
C GLN A 59 -22.78 9.91 -7.66
N ILE A 60 -21.93 8.91 -7.41
CA ILE A 60 -22.35 7.64 -6.79
C ILE A 60 -22.58 7.90 -5.29
N PRO A 61 -23.80 7.69 -4.77
CA PRO A 61 -24.08 7.88 -3.34
C PRO A 61 -23.17 7.02 -2.47
N GLY A 62 -22.61 7.60 -1.40
CA GLY A 62 -21.69 6.92 -0.47
C GLY A 62 -20.21 6.88 -0.93
N MET A 63 -19.92 7.09 -2.22
CA MET A 63 -18.56 7.01 -2.75
C MET A 63 -17.63 8.12 -2.21
N MET A 64 -18.12 9.36 -2.14
CA MET A 64 -17.33 10.46 -1.59
C MET A 64 -17.07 10.30 -0.08
N GLU A 65 -18.02 9.71 0.65
CA GLU A 65 -17.83 9.40 2.07
C GLU A 65 -16.73 8.36 2.24
N GLU A 66 -16.71 7.31 1.42
CA GLU A 66 -15.67 6.28 1.45
C GLU A 66 -14.28 6.80 1.05
N MET A 67 -14.21 7.75 0.11
CA MET A 67 -12.93 8.35 -0.32
C MET A 67 -12.42 9.46 0.62
N SER A 68 -13.31 10.11 1.37
CA SER A 68 -12.99 11.15 2.36
C SER A 68 -12.82 10.58 3.77
N THR A 69 -13.40 9.41 4.04
CA THR A 69 -13.15 8.68 5.29
C THR A 69 -11.69 8.32 5.30
N LYS A 70 -10.97 9.13 6.07
CA LYS A 70 -9.64 8.87 6.58
C LYS A 70 -9.51 7.36 6.74
N VAL A 71 -8.40 6.81 6.25
CA VAL A 71 -7.78 5.67 6.90
C VAL A 71 -7.80 6.02 8.39
N LYS A 72 -8.83 5.60 9.13
CA LYS A 72 -8.73 5.42 10.58
C LYS A 72 -7.50 4.59 10.66
N GLU A 73 -6.43 5.20 11.16
CA GLU A 73 -5.11 4.61 11.29
C GLU A 73 -5.29 3.12 11.56
N LEU A 74 -5.17 2.29 10.52
CA LEU A 74 -4.97 0.88 10.79
C LEU A 74 -3.66 0.91 11.55
N PRO A 75 -3.62 0.43 12.81
CA PRO A 75 -2.37 0.44 13.54
C PRO A 75 -1.37 -0.25 12.63
N LEU A 76 -0.32 0.47 12.24
CA LEU A 76 0.78 -0.13 11.50
C LEU A 76 1.08 -1.44 12.23
N PRO A 77 1.12 -2.62 11.55
CA PRO A 77 1.68 -3.79 12.20
C PRO A 77 3.06 -3.34 12.65
N ARG A 78 3.27 -3.28 13.97
CA ARG A 78 4.54 -2.85 14.55
C ARG A 78 5.64 -3.52 13.74
N PRO A 79 6.71 -2.79 13.35
CA PRO A 79 7.83 -3.42 12.66
C PRO A 79 8.15 -4.69 13.43
N LYS A 80 8.01 -5.85 12.78
CA LYS A 80 8.25 -7.14 13.44
C LYS A 80 9.64 -7.00 14.02
N GLU A 81 9.71 -6.81 15.33
CA GLU A 81 10.95 -6.99 16.08
C GLU A 81 11.47 -8.31 15.57
N ARG A 82 12.66 -8.23 14.98
CA ARG A 82 13.40 -9.35 14.42
C ARG A 82 13.27 -10.46 15.45
N ILE A 83 12.36 -11.41 15.21
CA ILE A 83 12.19 -12.55 16.10
C ILE A 83 13.48 -13.32 15.89
N ILE A 84 14.45 -13.06 16.76
CA ILE A 84 15.52 -14.00 17.01
C ILE A 84 14.76 -15.16 17.64
N VAL A 85 14.32 -16.09 16.79
CA VAL A 85 13.89 -17.40 17.26
C VAL A 85 15.18 -18.03 17.78
N VAL A 86 15.49 -17.76 19.05
CA VAL A 86 16.41 -18.60 19.80
C VAL A 86 15.72 -19.95 19.81
N ARG A 87 16.18 -20.85 18.94
CA ARG A 87 15.82 -22.26 18.99
C ARG A 87 16.23 -22.74 20.37
N GLN A 88 15.28 -22.85 21.29
CA GLN A 88 15.54 -23.54 22.53
C GLN A 88 15.77 -25.01 22.20
N HIS A 89 16.95 -25.50 22.54
CA HIS A 89 17.30 -26.91 22.49
C HIS A 89 16.42 -27.67 23.50
N PRO A 90 15.76 -28.77 23.11
CA PRO A 90 14.78 -29.46 23.96
C PRO A 90 15.42 -30.45 24.93
N GLN A 91 16.47 -30.06 25.67
CA GLN A 91 17.23 -31.00 26.53
C GLN A 91 17.22 -30.67 28.02
N GLU A 92 16.72 -29.52 28.47
CA GLU A 92 16.81 -29.15 29.89
C GLU A 92 15.55 -29.43 30.72
N GLN A 93 14.43 -29.85 30.11
CA GLN A 93 13.20 -30.18 30.86
C GLN A 93 13.17 -31.59 31.47
N GLN A 94 14.11 -32.48 31.12
CA GLN A 94 14.07 -33.87 31.61
C GLN A 94 14.85 -34.11 32.92
N GLN A 95 15.58 -33.12 33.45
CA GLN A 95 16.41 -33.31 34.65
C GLN A 95 15.78 -32.81 35.96
N GLN A 96 14.63 -32.15 35.92
CA GLN A 96 14.01 -31.55 37.11
C GLN A 96 12.88 -32.37 37.74
N GLU A 97 12.45 -33.47 37.11
CA GLU A 97 11.38 -34.35 37.62
C GLU A 97 11.88 -35.52 38.49
N LEU A 98 13.20 -35.77 38.56
CA LEU A 98 13.81 -36.87 39.34
C LEU A 98 14.33 -36.47 40.73
N ALA A 99 14.21 -35.20 41.14
CA ALA A 99 14.75 -34.70 42.42
C ALA A 99 13.69 -34.43 43.51
N VAL A 100 12.41 -34.77 43.27
CA VAL A 100 11.32 -34.49 44.22
C VAL A 100 10.87 -35.75 45.00
N ASP A 101 11.46 -36.92 44.73
CA ASP A 101 11.14 -38.18 45.42
C ASP A 101 12.25 -38.65 46.39
N SER A 102 12.93 -37.72 47.06
CA SER A 102 13.82 -38.06 48.16
C SER A 102 14.04 -36.90 49.14
N ASN A 103 13.03 -36.59 49.95
CA ASN A 103 13.18 -36.25 51.38
C ASN A 103 11.82 -36.14 52.09
#